data_AF-A0A2P4YKN5-F1
#
_entry.id   AF-A0A2P4YKN5-F1
#
_cell.length_a   1.000
_cell.length_b   1.000
_cell.length_c   1.000
_cell.angle_alpha   90.00
_cell.angle_beta   90.00
_cell.angle_gamma   90.00
#
_symmetry.space_group_name_H-M   'P 1'
#
loop_
_entity.id
_entity.type
_entity.pdbx_description
1 polymer ?
#
loop_
_entity_poly.entity_id
_entity_poly.type
_entity_poly.pdbx_seq_one_letter_code
_entity_poly.pdbx_strand_id
1 'polypeptide(L)'
;MTHLFATDDKFADVVAELERRGWRRLPFVGCPKFDLKWTNYTKIAWTRVKPQQIVNHLHHSILFSQKDQFTELLYTHAVDQLQVDRCFPRTFDWSRPQDQRLLKCWFLYSEAVAVLQKSLKSTMATDQVEVAMEVARTLISDNFFERWRKEAEILEELRLRDQQFNALGSNNVWICKPSNLSQGRGIMLCSSMEELVEITSPGEQGGQLEAEFSSSLTKWIIQKYIERPLLLQNGRKFDIRQWVLITELEPKPTAFWFYRSYLRFCSRKFDLTCLHDRFTHLSNYSVQQHFAPHQSTEIDQLGSDVPGSIPRDQLDAMWNSEQFRESLR
;
A
#
# COMPACT_ATOMS: atom_id res chain seq x y z
N MET A 1 -8.60 27.81 36.00
CA MET A 1 -7.25 28.07 35.45
C MET A 1 -7.34 27.92 33.93
N THR A 2 -6.68 28.80 33.16
CA THR A 2 -6.66 28.69 31.70
C THR A 2 -5.67 27.62 31.27
N HIS A 3 -6.11 26.64 30.48
CA HIS A 3 -5.23 25.62 29.92
C HIS A 3 -4.32 26.19 28.82
N LEU A 4 -3.09 25.70 28.76
CA LEU A 4 -2.03 26.13 27.84
C LEU A 4 -1.78 25.06 26.78
N PHE A 5 -1.74 25.44 25.50
CA PHE A 5 -1.35 24.51 24.44
C PHE A 5 -0.24 25.05 23.53
N ALA A 6 0.57 24.13 22.99
CA ALA A 6 1.61 24.42 22.03
C ALA A 6 1.34 23.68 20.72
N THR A 7 1.30 24.38 19.58
CA THR A 7 1.09 23.75 18.26
C THR A 7 1.73 24.54 17.13
N ASP A 8 2.14 23.85 16.06
CA ASP A 8 2.68 24.46 14.85
C ASP A 8 1.56 25.14 14.03
N ASP A 9 1.83 26.27 13.37
CA ASP A 9 0.82 27.02 12.59
C ASP A 9 0.18 26.25 11.45
N LYS A 10 0.86 25.22 10.94
CA LYS A 10 0.31 24.35 9.89
C LYS A 10 -0.93 23.54 10.33
N PHE A 11 -1.22 23.48 11.64
CA PHE A 11 -2.42 22.85 12.20
C PHE A 11 -3.45 23.92 12.60
N ALA A 12 -3.79 24.81 11.67
CA ALA A 12 -4.65 25.97 11.92
C ALA A 12 -6.05 25.59 12.42
N ASP A 13 -6.57 24.45 12.00
CA ASP A 13 -7.84 23.87 12.46
C ASP A 13 -7.80 23.52 13.96
N VAL A 14 -6.71 22.90 14.42
CA VAL A 14 -6.48 22.57 15.83
C VAL A 14 -6.32 23.84 16.67
N VAL A 15 -5.57 24.83 16.15
CA VAL A 15 -5.41 26.14 16.80
C VAL A 15 -6.77 26.78 17.03
N ALA A 16 -7.54 26.94 15.95
CA ALA A 16 -8.83 27.62 15.99
C ALA A 16 -9.79 26.92 16.96
N GLU A 17 -9.85 25.58 16.95
CA GLU A 17 -10.76 24.85 17.83
C GLU A 17 -10.36 24.92 19.31
N LEU A 18 -9.07 24.91 19.64
CA LEU A 18 -8.61 25.05 21.03
C LEU A 18 -8.83 26.47 21.56
N GLU A 19 -8.54 27.50 20.76
CA GLU A 19 -8.80 28.89 21.12
C GLU A 19 -10.30 29.15 21.31
N ARG A 20 -11.15 28.60 20.42
CA ARG A 20 -12.61 28.65 20.56
C ARG A 20 -13.10 28.02 21.87
N ARG A 21 -12.40 27.02 22.39
CA ARG A 21 -12.66 26.37 23.69
C ARG A 21 -12.05 27.12 24.88
N GLY A 22 -11.45 28.28 24.67
CA GLY A 22 -10.84 29.11 25.73
C GLY A 22 -9.45 28.66 26.17
N TRP A 23 -8.78 27.79 25.40
CA TRP A 23 -7.38 27.46 25.66
C TRP A 23 -6.47 28.58 25.17
N ARG A 24 -5.37 28.82 25.88
CA ARG A 24 -4.39 29.85 25.50
C ARG A 24 -3.21 29.21 24.77
N ARG A 25 -2.97 29.68 23.55
CA ARG A 25 -1.83 29.26 22.74
C ARG A 25 -0.52 29.82 23.31
N LEU A 26 0.51 28.98 23.34
CA LEU A 26 1.87 29.36 23.69
C LEU A 26 2.60 29.96 22.47
N PRO A 27 3.55 30.89 22.68
CA PRO A 27 4.19 31.63 21.59
C PRO A 27 5.05 30.74 20.66
N PHE A 28 5.52 29.58 21.14
CA PHE A 28 6.27 28.62 20.32
C PHE A 28 6.12 27.18 20.83
N VAL A 29 6.23 26.20 19.93
CA VAL A 29 6.01 24.76 20.22
C VAL A 29 7.03 24.18 21.20
N GLY A 30 8.22 24.78 21.27
CA GLY A 30 9.33 24.36 22.14
C GLY A 30 9.11 24.64 23.63
N CYS A 31 8.06 25.36 24.03
CA CYS A 31 7.81 25.65 25.45
C CYS A 31 7.74 24.36 26.29
N PRO A 32 8.43 24.30 27.44
CA PRO A 32 8.41 23.12 28.32
C PRO A 32 7.16 23.07 29.20
N LYS A 33 6.55 24.22 29.52
CA LYS A 33 5.31 24.34 30.30
C LYS A 33 4.11 24.42 29.36
N PHE A 34 3.37 23.33 29.25
CA PHE A 34 2.15 23.18 28.46
C PHE A 34 1.25 22.11 29.11
N ASP A 35 -0.05 22.20 28.86
CA ASP A 35 -1.02 21.14 29.20
C ASP A 35 -1.21 20.21 28.00
N LEU A 36 -1.30 20.75 26.78
CA LEU A 36 -1.37 20.00 25.52
C LEU A 36 -0.29 20.44 24.53
N LYS A 37 0.36 19.49 23.86
CA LYS A 37 1.25 19.76 22.73
C LYS A 37 0.80 18.98 21.49
N TRP A 38 0.50 19.72 20.43
CA TRP A 38 0.06 19.18 19.15
C TRP A 38 1.09 19.48 18.07
N THR A 39 1.94 18.51 17.74
CA THR A 39 3.05 18.70 16.80
C THR A 39 3.37 17.41 16.03
N ASN A 40 4.40 17.43 15.20
CA ASN A 40 4.94 16.22 14.57
C ASN A 40 5.67 15.34 15.60
N TYR A 41 5.59 14.02 15.45
CA TYR A 41 6.23 13.04 16.35
C TYR A 41 7.69 13.38 16.68
N THR A 42 8.50 13.70 15.67
CA THR A 42 9.94 13.98 15.81
C THR A 42 10.26 15.25 16.60
N LYS A 43 9.30 16.18 16.75
CA LYS A 43 9.47 17.41 17.53
C LYS A 43 9.15 17.23 19.02
N ILE A 44 8.66 16.05 19.43
CA ILE A 44 8.38 15.75 20.83
C ILE A 44 9.67 15.37 21.54
N ALA A 45 10.04 16.15 22.56
CA ALA A 45 11.14 15.81 23.45
C ALA A 45 10.66 14.79 24.50
N TRP A 46 10.51 13.52 24.10
CA TRP A 46 9.88 12.45 24.89
C TRP A 46 10.40 12.33 26.33
N THR A 47 11.72 12.44 26.53
CA THR A 47 12.35 12.36 27.86
C THR A 47 12.02 13.53 28.79
N ARG A 48 11.39 14.59 28.27
CA ARG A 48 11.04 15.81 29.02
C ARG A 48 9.53 15.97 29.25
N VAL A 49 8.71 15.07 28.70
CA VAL A 49 7.24 15.10 28.89
C VAL A 49 6.93 14.62 30.31
N LYS A 50 6.16 15.41 31.07
CA LYS A 50 5.75 15.06 32.43
C LYS A 50 4.39 14.32 32.44
N PRO A 51 4.07 13.50 33.46
CA PRO A 51 2.82 12.71 33.50
C PRO A 51 1.52 13.51 33.32
N GLN A 52 1.49 14.76 33.78
CA GLN A 52 0.33 15.64 33.65
C GLN A 52 0.19 16.32 32.27
N GLN A 53 1.18 16.16 31.39
CA GLN A 53 1.21 16.80 30.08
C GLN A 53 0.73 15.84 28.99
N ILE A 54 -0.08 16.36 28.07
CA ILE A 54 -0.65 15.59 26.97
C ILE A 54 0.09 15.93 25.67
N VAL A 55 0.40 14.90 24.88
CA VAL A 55 0.92 15.02 23.51
C VAL A 55 0.04 14.27 22.53
N ASN A 56 -0.01 14.69 21.27
CA ASN A 56 -0.87 14.10 20.24
C ASN A 56 -0.31 12.82 19.58
N HIS A 57 0.62 12.13 20.23
CA HIS A 57 1.23 10.88 19.75
C HIS A 57 1.42 9.91 20.91
N LEU A 58 1.23 8.62 20.67
CA LEU A 58 1.68 7.59 21.60
C LEU A 58 3.19 7.37 21.42
N HIS A 59 3.90 7.13 22.52
CA HIS A 59 5.33 6.83 22.45
C HIS A 59 5.55 5.57 21.58
N HIS A 60 6.56 5.61 20.71
CA HIS A 60 6.86 4.55 19.73
C HIS A 60 5.83 4.33 18.61
N SER A 61 4.74 5.11 18.52
CA SER A 61 3.74 4.99 17.43
C SER A 61 4.32 5.15 16.02
N ILE A 62 5.49 5.79 15.88
CA ILE A 62 6.21 5.92 14.61
C ILE A 62 6.53 4.56 13.97
N LEU A 63 6.68 3.49 14.75
CA LEU A 63 6.96 2.14 14.24
C LEU A 63 5.83 1.62 13.33
N PHE A 64 4.58 2.02 13.58
CA PHE A 64 3.44 1.69 12.72
C PHE A 64 3.44 2.45 11.39
N SER A 65 4.22 3.53 11.28
CA SER A 65 4.31 4.37 10.08
C SER A 65 5.50 4.01 9.18
N GLN A 66 6.41 3.15 9.65
CA GLN A 66 7.56 2.65 8.90
C GLN A 66 7.24 1.30 8.28
N LYS A 67 7.50 1.11 6.99
CA LYS A 67 7.00 -0.07 6.25
C LYS A 67 7.65 -1.37 6.72
N ASP A 68 8.97 -1.34 6.94
CA ASP A 68 9.75 -2.47 7.44
C ASP A 68 9.34 -2.84 8.86
N GLN A 69 9.35 -1.87 9.78
CA GLN A 69 9.00 -2.11 11.18
C GLN A 69 7.56 -2.56 11.35
N PHE A 70 6.61 -1.96 10.63
CA PHE A 70 5.21 -2.37 10.68
C PHE A 70 5.02 -3.80 10.16
N THR A 71 5.69 -4.17 9.07
CA THR A 71 5.65 -5.53 8.52
C THR A 71 6.20 -6.54 9.52
N GLU A 72 7.36 -6.27 10.10
CA GLU A 72 7.98 -7.12 11.12
C GLU A 72 7.05 -7.29 12.33
N LEU A 73 6.51 -6.18 12.86
CA LEU A 73 5.60 -6.22 14.00
C LEU A 73 4.35 -7.06 13.72
N LEU A 74 3.76 -6.94 12.52
CA LEU A 74 2.61 -7.74 12.11
C LEU A 74 2.91 -9.23 12.12
N TYR A 75 4.00 -9.67 11.47
CA TYR A 75 4.31 -11.09 11.35
C TYR A 75 4.88 -11.70 12.65
N THR A 76 5.60 -10.94 13.47
CA THR A 76 6.16 -11.45 14.74
C THR A 76 5.12 -11.58 15.85
N HIS A 77 4.10 -10.73 15.88
CA HIS A 77 3.10 -10.71 16.97
C HIS A 77 1.75 -11.30 16.57
N ALA A 78 1.58 -11.69 15.31
CA ALA A 78 0.40 -12.45 14.91
C ALA A 78 0.40 -13.82 15.59
N VAL A 79 -0.78 -14.21 16.08
CA VAL A 79 -1.00 -15.57 16.61
C VAL A 79 -0.77 -16.62 15.53
N ASP A 80 -1.12 -16.27 14.28
CA ASP A 80 -0.94 -17.09 13.10
C ASP A 80 -0.74 -16.19 11.87
N GLN A 81 0.19 -16.56 11.00
CA GLN A 81 0.45 -15.92 9.72
C GLN A 81 -0.81 -15.81 8.85
N LEU A 82 -1.71 -16.80 8.90
CA LEU A 82 -2.97 -16.78 8.14
C LEU A 82 -3.87 -15.58 8.49
N GLN A 83 -3.79 -15.04 9.71
CA GLN A 83 -4.57 -13.85 10.06
C GLN A 83 -4.03 -12.59 9.37
N VAL A 84 -2.70 -12.46 9.28
CA VAL A 84 -2.05 -11.35 8.58
C VAL A 84 -2.35 -11.43 7.09
N ASP A 85 -2.19 -12.62 6.50
CA ASP A 85 -2.32 -12.80 5.06
C ASP A 85 -3.75 -12.56 4.54
N ARG A 86 -4.77 -12.55 5.41
CA ARG A 86 -6.15 -12.19 5.06
C ARG A 86 -6.37 -10.70 4.82
N CYS A 87 -5.56 -9.83 5.40
CA CYS A 87 -5.78 -8.38 5.36
C CYS A 87 -4.53 -7.56 4.98
N PHE A 88 -3.36 -8.19 4.92
CA PHE A 88 -2.10 -7.56 4.55
C PHE A 88 -1.42 -8.36 3.44
N PRO A 89 -1.18 -7.77 2.25
CA PRO A 89 -0.52 -8.48 1.17
C PRO A 89 0.86 -8.98 1.61
N ARG A 90 1.23 -10.19 1.18
CA ARG A 90 2.51 -10.80 1.54
C ARG A 90 3.67 -9.86 1.22
N THR A 91 4.55 -9.69 2.20
CA THR A 91 5.55 -8.62 2.21
C THR A 91 6.88 -9.15 2.72
N PHE A 92 7.96 -8.73 2.08
CA PHE A 92 9.31 -9.22 2.28
C PHE A 92 10.27 -8.04 2.42
N ASP A 93 11.14 -8.08 3.43
CA ASP A 93 12.24 -7.14 3.60
C ASP A 93 13.43 -7.61 2.78
N TRP A 94 13.71 -6.91 1.68
CA TRP A 94 14.76 -7.28 0.74
C TRP A 94 16.16 -7.27 1.38
N SER A 95 16.34 -6.60 2.52
CA SER A 95 17.61 -6.62 3.23
C SER A 95 17.88 -7.94 3.98
N ARG A 96 16.86 -8.80 4.14
CA ARG A 96 16.95 -10.06 4.90
C ARG A 96 17.15 -11.25 3.95
N PRO A 97 18.25 -12.04 4.08
CA PRO A 97 18.49 -13.18 3.19
C PRO A 97 17.39 -14.26 3.23
N GLN A 98 16.70 -14.43 4.36
CA GLN A 98 15.59 -15.36 4.48
C GLN A 98 14.38 -14.90 3.64
N ASP A 99 14.03 -13.63 3.74
CA ASP A 99 12.94 -13.02 2.96
C ASP A 99 13.25 -13.05 1.46
N GLN A 100 14.50 -12.84 1.06
CA GLN A 100 14.91 -13.00 -0.34
C GLN A 100 14.65 -14.42 -0.87
N ARG A 101 14.95 -15.46 -0.07
CA ARG A 101 14.68 -16.86 -0.46
C ARG A 101 13.18 -17.12 -0.57
N LEU A 102 12.40 -16.68 0.43
CA LEU A 102 10.94 -16.84 0.42
C LEU A 102 10.30 -16.09 -0.74
N LEU A 103 10.74 -14.85 -1.00
CA LEU A 103 10.25 -14.04 -2.11
C LEU A 103 10.48 -14.74 -3.46
N LYS A 104 11.64 -15.37 -3.68
CA LYS A 104 11.90 -16.18 -4.88
C LYS A 104 10.89 -17.32 -5.04
N CYS A 105 10.61 -18.06 -3.96
CA CYS A 105 9.59 -19.11 -3.98
C CYS A 105 8.21 -18.54 -4.34
N TRP A 106 7.84 -17.39 -3.80
CA TRP A 106 6.56 -16.74 -4.08
C TRP A 106 6.46 -16.12 -5.47
N PHE A 107 7.58 -15.67 -6.05
CA PHE A 107 7.66 -15.25 -7.45
C PHE A 107 7.36 -16.43 -8.37
N LEU A 108 8.04 -17.57 -8.16
CA LEU A 108 7.81 -18.81 -8.92
C LEU A 108 6.38 -19.31 -8.77
N TYR A 109 5.84 -19.28 -7.55
CA TYR A 109 4.43 -19.61 -7.32
C TYR A 109 3.48 -18.70 -8.09
N SER A 110 3.67 -17.39 -8.01
CA SER A 110 2.79 -16.41 -8.64
C SER A 110 2.89 -16.49 -10.17
N GLU A 111 4.06 -16.81 -10.70
CA GLU A 111 4.29 -17.11 -12.11
C GLU A 111 3.55 -18.39 -12.54
N ALA A 112 3.69 -19.48 -11.78
CA ALA A 112 2.98 -20.73 -12.06
C ALA A 112 1.45 -20.52 -12.07
N VAL A 113 0.91 -19.82 -11.07
CA VAL A 113 -0.52 -19.45 -11.04
C VAL A 113 -0.89 -18.61 -12.25
N ALA A 114 -0.07 -17.64 -12.65
CA ALA A 114 -0.33 -16.81 -13.81
C ALA A 114 -0.38 -17.61 -15.13
N VAL A 115 0.55 -18.56 -15.31
CA VAL A 115 0.57 -19.47 -16.48
C VAL A 115 -0.69 -20.33 -16.51
N LEU A 116 -1.03 -20.98 -15.39
CA LEU A 116 -2.22 -21.82 -15.28
C LEU A 116 -3.53 -21.03 -15.50
N GLN A 117 -3.60 -19.78 -15.04
CA GLN A 117 -4.75 -18.92 -15.32
C GLN A 117 -4.87 -18.52 -16.80
N LYS A 118 -3.73 -18.37 -17.50
CA LYS A 118 -3.70 -18.03 -18.93
C LYS A 118 -4.05 -19.23 -19.80
N SER A 119 -3.57 -20.43 -19.48
CA SER A 119 -3.85 -21.66 -20.24
C SER A 119 -5.34 -22.01 -20.27
N LEU A 120 -6.10 -21.65 -19.22
CA LEU A 120 -7.57 -21.77 -19.22
C LEU A 120 -8.29 -20.82 -20.19
N LYS A 121 -7.64 -19.72 -20.62
CA LYS A 121 -8.24 -18.67 -21.47
C LYS A 121 -7.75 -18.72 -22.91
N SER A 122 -6.52 -19.16 -23.12
CA SER A 122 -5.88 -19.23 -24.43
C SER A 122 -4.89 -20.39 -24.50
N THR A 123 -4.63 -20.87 -25.71
CA THR A 123 -3.63 -21.92 -25.94
C THR A 123 -2.25 -21.43 -25.53
N MET A 124 -1.65 -22.08 -24.53
CA MET A 124 -0.27 -21.86 -24.09
C MET A 124 0.64 -23.00 -24.56
N ALA A 125 1.96 -22.78 -24.54
CA ALA A 125 2.94 -23.82 -24.83
C ALA A 125 2.88 -24.91 -23.75
N THR A 126 2.76 -26.18 -24.18
CA THR A 126 2.61 -27.34 -23.28
C THR A 126 3.70 -27.40 -22.21
N ASP A 127 4.96 -27.16 -22.59
CA ASP A 127 6.11 -27.22 -21.69
C ASP A 127 6.02 -26.20 -20.55
N GLN A 128 5.52 -24.98 -20.82
CA GLN A 128 5.37 -23.94 -19.79
C GLN A 128 4.28 -24.30 -18.78
N VAL A 129 3.18 -24.89 -19.27
CA VAL A 129 2.09 -25.37 -18.41
C VAL A 129 2.56 -26.52 -17.54
N GLU A 130 3.34 -27.46 -18.09
CA GLU A 130 3.86 -28.60 -17.35
C GLU A 130 4.78 -28.17 -16.19
N VAL A 131 5.70 -27.22 -16.44
CA VAL A 131 6.54 -26.64 -15.39
C VAL A 131 5.70 -25.94 -14.32
N ALA A 132 4.70 -25.16 -14.72
CA ALA A 132 3.80 -24.48 -13.77
C ALA A 132 3.00 -25.47 -12.91
N MET A 133 2.53 -26.57 -13.51
CA MET A 133 1.85 -27.65 -12.79
C MET A 133 2.77 -28.31 -11.76
N GLU A 134 4.05 -28.51 -12.09
CA GLU A 134 5.02 -29.11 -11.18
C GLU A 134 5.30 -28.22 -9.95
N VAL A 135 5.49 -26.92 -10.18
CA VAL A 135 5.64 -25.93 -9.11
C VAL A 135 4.39 -25.92 -8.21
N ALA A 136 3.20 -25.94 -8.79
CA ALA A 136 1.95 -25.97 -8.05
C ALA A 136 1.77 -27.25 -7.22
N ARG A 137 2.11 -28.42 -7.79
CA ARG A 137 2.01 -29.73 -7.10
C ARG A 137 2.93 -29.82 -5.89
N THR A 138 4.16 -29.33 -6.02
CA THR A 138 5.13 -29.28 -4.91
C THR A 138 4.56 -28.57 -3.68
N LEU A 139 3.70 -27.56 -3.88
CA LEU A 139 3.11 -26.76 -2.80
C LEU A 139 1.84 -27.38 -2.19
N ILE A 140 1.20 -28.32 -2.89
CA ILE A 140 -0.05 -28.95 -2.44
C ILE A 140 0.23 -30.17 -1.54
N SER A 141 1.45 -30.70 -1.51
CA SER A 141 1.91 -31.79 -0.61
C SER A 141 0.90 -32.94 -0.44
N ASP A 142 0.37 -33.49 -1.52
CA ASP A 142 -0.53 -34.66 -1.45
C ASP A 142 -0.08 -35.76 -2.44
N ASN A 143 0.51 -36.81 -1.88
CA ASN A 143 1.00 -38.02 -2.56
C ASN A 143 -0.14 -39.00 -2.97
N PHE A 144 -1.27 -38.54 -3.53
CA PHE A 144 -2.39 -39.49 -3.74
C PHE A 144 -3.19 -39.52 -5.05
N PHE A 145 -3.05 -38.61 -6.02
CA PHE A 145 -3.65 -38.84 -7.36
C PHE A 145 -2.88 -38.13 -8.47
N GLU A 146 -1.80 -38.78 -8.92
CA GLU A 146 -0.76 -38.17 -9.75
C GLU A 146 -1.00 -38.21 -11.27
N ARG A 147 -2.24 -38.25 -11.77
CA ARG A 147 -2.42 -38.44 -13.22
C ARG A 147 -3.49 -37.67 -13.97
N TRP A 148 -4.41 -36.96 -13.32
CA TRP A 148 -5.55 -36.37 -14.04
C TRP A 148 -6.11 -35.04 -13.52
N ARG A 149 -5.38 -34.28 -12.69
CA ARG A 149 -5.89 -32.93 -12.37
C ARG A 149 -5.71 -32.00 -13.56
N LYS A 150 -6.84 -31.50 -14.08
CA LYS A 150 -6.86 -30.40 -15.04
C LYS A 150 -6.41 -29.13 -14.33
N GLU A 151 -5.80 -28.19 -15.05
CA GLU A 151 -5.30 -26.90 -14.53
C GLU A 151 -6.30 -26.20 -13.59
N ALA A 152 -7.60 -26.28 -13.91
CA ALA A 152 -8.68 -25.73 -13.11
C ALA A 152 -8.81 -26.33 -11.71
N GLU A 153 -8.59 -27.63 -11.53
CA GLU A 153 -8.67 -28.30 -10.23
C GLU A 153 -7.49 -27.91 -9.32
N ILE A 154 -6.28 -27.80 -9.90
CA ILE A 154 -5.11 -27.29 -9.16
C ILE A 154 -5.33 -25.84 -8.75
N LEU A 155 -5.83 -25.00 -9.65
CA LEU A 155 -6.14 -23.61 -9.32
C LEU A 155 -7.18 -23.49 -8.21
N GLU A 156 -8.19 -24.36 -8.19
CA GLU A 156 -9.20 -24.38 -7.12
C GLU A 156 -8.61 -24.80 -5.78
N GLU A 157 -7.74 -25.81 -5.75
CA GLU A 157 -7.05 -26.20 -4.52
C GLU A 157 -6.11 -25.10 -4.01
N LEU A 158 -5.36 -24.45 -4.91
CA LEU A 158 -4.53 -23.30 -4.56
C LEU A 158 -5.39 -22.14 -4.02
N ARG A 159 -6.56 -21.89 -4.61
CA ARG A 159 -7.51 -20.88 -4.12
C ARG A 159 -8.02 -21.17 -2.72
N LEU A 160 -8.23 -22.43 -2.36
CA LEU A 160 -8.66 -22.83 -1.02
C LEU A 160 -7.54 -22.71 0.02
N ARG A 161 -6.27 -22.87 -0.37
CA ARG A 161 -5.11 -22.81 0.52
C ARG A 161 -4.52 -21.41 0.67
N ASP A 162 -4.47 -20.61 -0.40
CA ASP A 162 -3.89 -19.27 -0.40
C ASP A 162 -4.96 -18.18 -0.17
N GLN A 163 -4.92 -17.54 1.00
CA GLN A 163 -5.84 -16.44 1.36
C GLN A 163 -5.75 -15.23 0.43
N GLN A 164 -4.65 -15.05 -0.29
CA GLN A 164 -4.44 -13.93 -1.21
C GLN A 164 -4.63 -14.33 -2.67
N PHE A 165 -5.05 -15.57 -2.96
CA PHE A 165 -5.15 -16.10 -4.34
C PHE A 165 -5.95 -15.19 -5.27
N ASN A 166 -7.08 -14.67 -4.79
CA ASN A 166 -7.95 -13.81 -5.60
C ASN A 166 -7.34 -12.43 -5.92
N ALA A 167 -6.40 -11.97 -5.09
CA ALA A 167 -5.64 -10.75 -5.35
C ALA A 167 -4.49 -10.98 -6.35
N LEU A 168 -4.12 -12.24 -6.62
CA LEU A 168 -3.18 -12.61 -7.68
C LEU A 168 -3.86 -12.38 -9.04
N GLY A 169 -3.12 -11.74 -9.94
CA GLY A 169 -3.48 -11.69 -11.34
C GLY A 169 -2.62 -12.64 -12.15
N SER A 170 -2.58 -12.38 -13.46
CA SER A 170 -1.84 -13.20 -14.43
C SER A 170 -0.54 -12.52 -14.88
N ASN A 171 -0.10 -11.46 -14.20
CA ASN A 171 1.07 -10.67 -14.60
C ASN A 171 2.20 -10.72 -13.57
N ASN A 172 2.03 -11.47 -12.47
CA ASN A 172 3.04 -11.64 -11.42
C ASN A 172 3.60 -10.30 -10.90
N VAL A 173 2.73 -9.32 -10.66
CA VAL A 173 3.19 -7.96 -10.34
C VAL A 173 3.51 -7.83 -8.85
N TRP A 174 4.64 -7.19 -8.55
CA TRP A 174 5.12 -6.86 -7.22
C TRP A 174 5.37 -5.35 -7.12
N ILE A 175 5.19 -4.80 -5.93
CA ILE A 175 5.44 -3.38 -5.64
C ILE A 175 6.65 -3.24 -4.73
N CYS A 176 7.66 -2.54 -5.24
CA CYS A 176 8.92 -2.22 -4.58
C CYS A 176 8.79 -0.87 -3.90
N LYS A 177 8.94 -0.83 -2.57
CA LYS A 177 8.76 0.37 -1.76
C LYS A 177 10.01 0.65 -0.95
N PRO A 178 10.65 1.82 -1.09
CA PRO A 178 11.71 2.22 -0.17
C PRO A 178 11.10 2.46 1.22
N SER A 179 11.70 1.91 2.28
CA SER A 179 11.09 1.93 3.60
C SER A 179 11.02 3.34 4.20
N ASN A 180 12.07 4.13 3.99
CA ASN A 180 12.28 5.46 4.58
C ASN A 180 11.60 6.63 3.84
N LEU A 181 11.00 6.41 2.66
CA LEU A 181 10.30 7.45 1.91
C LEU A 181 8.78 7.41 2.11
N SER A 182 8.13 8.53 1.82
CA SER A 182 6.67 8.70 1.89
C SER A 182 6.14 9.38 0.62
N GLN A 183 4.83 9.63 0.56
CA GLN A 183 4.20 10.39 -0.54
C GLN A 183 4.30 9.72 -1.92
N GLY A 184 4.50 8.40 -1.95
CA GLY A 184 4.63 7.64 -3.20
C GLY A 184 5.99 7.77 -3.88
N ARG A 185 6.96 8.46 -3.27
CA ARG A 185 8.31 8.63 -3.83
C ARG A 185 9.07 7.31 -3.85
N GLY A 186 9.75 7.05 -4.96
CA GLY A 186 10.58 5.85 -5.16
C GLY A 186 9.83 4.53 -5.27
N ILE A 187 8.50 4.55 -5.24
CA ILE A 187 7.71 3.33 -5.43
C ILE A 187 7.76 2.94 -6.91
N MET A 188 8.14 1.70 -7.16
CA MET A 188 8.19 1.08 -8.48
C MET A 188 7.44 -0.25 -8.47
N LEU A 189 7.01 -0.70 -9.65
CA LEU A 189 6.42 -2.00 -9.87
C LEU A 189 7.38 -2.85 -10.70
N CYS A 190 7.39 -4.16 -10.47
CA CYS A 190 8.09 -5.13 -11.31
C CYS A 190 7.24 -6.38 -11.50
N SER A 191 7.58 -7.17 -12.52
CA SER A 191 6.93 -8.43 -12.85
C SER A 191 7.89 -9.61 -12.91
N SER A 192 9.20 -9.35 -12.80
CA SER A 192 10.25 -10.36 -12.79
C SER A 192 11.27 -10.13 -11.66
N MET A 193 12.07 -11.16 -11.37
CA MET A 193 13.16 -11.07 -10.39
C MET A 193 14.31 -10.21 -10.92
N GLU A 194 14.53 -10.20 -12.23
CA GLU A 194 15.56 -9.41 -12.90
C GLU A 194 15.26 -7.91 -12.71
N GLU A 195 14.03 -7.48 -13.01
CA GLU A 195 13.57 -6.10 -12.78
C GLU A 195 13.66 -5.70 -11.30
N LEU A 196 13.33 -6.63 -10.38
CA LEU A 196 13.48 -6.39 -8.95
C LEU A 196 14.94 -6.12 -8.57
N VAL A 197 15.87 -6.92 -9.08
CA VAL A 197 17.30 -6.75 -8.83
C VAL A 197 17.78 -5.43 -9.41
N GLU A 198 17.37 -5.06 -10.63
CA GLU A 198 17.69 -3.76 -11.24
C GLU A 198 17.19 -2.58 -10.39
N ILE A 199 15.93 -2.61 -9.97
CA ILE A 199 15.30 -1.58 -9.12
C ILE A 199 16.01 -1.41 -7.77
N THR A 200 16.47 -2.52 -7.19
CA THR A 200 17.03 -2.53 -5.82
C THR A 200 18.55 -2.44 -5.78
N SER A 201 19.22 -2.52 -6.93
CA SER A 201 20.66 -2.39 -7.03
C SER A 201 21.07 -0.93 -6.74
N PRO A 202 22.19 -0.71 -6.03
CA PRO A 202 22.77 0.63 -5.89
C PRO A 202 23.17 1.14 -7.28
N GLY A 203 22.55 2.21 -7.78
CA GLY A 203 22.82 2.72 -9.12
C GLY A 203 24.22 3.34 -9.25
N GLU A 204 24.99 2.91 -10.25
CA GLU A 204 26.17 3.62 -10.77
C GLU A 204 25.86 4.43 -12.06
N GLN A 205 24.61 4.50 -12.53
CA GLN A 205 24.28 5.21 -13.78
C GLN A 205 23.01 6.09 -13.72
N GLY A 206 23.24 7.42 -13.68
CA GLY A 206 22.60 8.40 -14.58
C GLY A 206 21.20 8.96 -14.27
N GLY A 207 21.14 10.12 -13.58
CA GLY A 207 20.04 11.08 -13.71
C GLY A 207 19.83 12.04 -12.52
N GLN A 208 19.44 13.29 -12.79
CA GLN A 208 19.24 14.34 -11.77
C GLN A 208 18.10 14.05 -10.75
N LEU A 209 17.25 13.03 -11.00
CA LEU A 209 16.23 12.55 -10.06
C LEU A 209 16.79 11.65 -8.94
N GLU A 210 18.04 11.20 -9.05
CA GLU A 210 18.62 10.15 -8.21
C GLU A 210 19.52 10.63 -7.07
N ALA A 211 19.75 11.94 -6.93
CA ALA A 211 20.53 12.47 -5.81
C ALA A 211 19.89 12.16 -4.43
N GLU A 212 18.58 11.87 -4.36
CA GLU A 212 17.90 11.39 -3.15
C GLU A 212 17.94 9.86 -2.95
N PHE A 213 18.35 9.09 -3.98
CA PHE A 213 18.32 7.61 -4.01
C PHE A 213 19.70 6.96 -3.82
N SER A 214 20.78 7.73 -3.96
CA SER A 214 22.18 7.28 -3.99
C SER A 214 22.75 6.77 -2.64
N SER A 215 21.96 6.69 -1.56
CA SER A 215 22.48 6.07 -0.34
C SER A 215 22.48 4.54 -0.50
N SER A 216 23.65 3.91 -0.31
CA SER A 216 23.84 2.45 -0.17
C SER A 216 23.07 1.82 1.02
N LEU A 217 22.15 2.56 1.64
CA LEU A 217 21.39 2.24 2.84
C LEU A 217 19.87 2.17 2.60
N THR A 218 19.41 2.30 1.36
CA THR A 218 17.97 2.25 1.06
C THR A 218 17.44 0.83 1.29
N LYS A 219 16.70 0.63 2.38
CA LYS A 219 15.97 -0.61 2.65
C LYS A 219 14.73 -0.70 1.77
N TRP A 220 14.53 -1.84 1.11
CA TRP A 220 13.41 -2.09 0.22
C TRP A 220 12.43 -3.10 0.81
N ILE A 221 11.16 -2.76 0.72
CA ILE A 221 10.05 -3.64 1.05
C ILE A 221 9.37 -4.06 -0.24
N ILE A 222 9.35 -5.36 -0.49
CA ILE A 222 8.75 -5.96 -1.67
C ILE A 222 7.45 -6.60 -1.24
N GLN A 223 6.34 -6.16 -1.83
CA GLN A 223 5.01 -6.61 -1.44
C GLN A 223 4.24 -7.06 -2.68
N LYS A 224 3.42 -8.12 -2.56
CA LYS A 224 2.60 -8.56 -3.69
C LYS A 224 1.64 -7.44 -4.09
N TYR A 225 1.65 -7.08 -5.38
CA TYR A 225 0.72 -6.09 -5.90
C TYR A 225 -0.66 -6.70 -6.07
N ILE A 226 -1.69 -5.96 -5.65
CA ILE A 226 -3.10 -6.34 -5.86
C ILE A 226 -3.43 -6.03 -7.33
N GLU A 227 -3.43 -7.07 -8.17
CA GLU A 227 -3.64 -6.96 -9.62
C GLU A 227 -5.12 -6.85 -10.00
N ARG A 228 -6.02 -7.26 -9.09
CA ARG A 228 -7.48 -7.19 -9.28
C ARG A 228 -8.11 -6.30 -8.21
N PRO A 229 -7.75 -5.01 -8.12
CA PRO A 229 -8.38 -4.10 -7.18
C PRO A 229 -9.84 -3.89 -7.56
N LEU A 230 -10.68 -3.52 -6.59
CA LEU A 230 -11.98 -2.93 -6.92
C LEU A 230 -11.74 -1.63 -7.69
N LEU A 231 -12.42 -1.51 -8.83
CA LEU A 231 -12.34 -0.34 -9.70
C LEU A 231 -13.68 0.39 -9.70
N LEU A 232 -13.62 1.71 -9.65
CA LEU A 232 -14.80 2.59 -9.69
C LEU A 232 -14.52 3.73 -10.66
N GLN A 233 -15.52 4.59 -10.90
CA GLN A 233 -15.37 5.77 -11.75
C GLN A 233 -14.70 5.46 -13.10
N ASN A 234 -15.34 4.58 -13.87
CA ASN A 234 -14.87 4.07 -15.17
C ASN A 234 -13.53 3.32 -15.14
N GLY A 235 -13.36 2.42 -14.17
CA GLY A 235 -12.22 1.51 -14.15
C GLY A 235 -10.97 2.09 -13.48
N ARG A 236 -11.09 3.13 -12.65
CA ARG A 236 -9.96 3.74 -11.95
C ARG A 236 -9.73 3.07 -10.60
N LYS A 237 -8.44 2.88 -10.29
CA LYS A 237 -7.99 2.40 -8.99
C LYS A 237 -8.14 3.50 -7.94
N PHE A 238 -8.38 3.12 -6.70
CA PHE A 238 -8.42 4.03 -5.56
C PHE A 238 -7.88 3.39 -4.28
N ASP A 239 -7.67 4.22 -3.26
CA ASP A 239 -7.50 3.78 -1.88
C ASP A 239 -8.47 4.51 -0.95
N ILE A 240 -8.76 3.93 0.22
CA ILE A 240 -9.59 4.55 1.25
C ILE A 240 -8.67 5.07 2.37
N ARG A 241 -8.79 6.35 2.70
CA ARG A 241 -8.23 6.92 3.93
C ARG A 241 -9.25 6.82 5.05
N GLN A 242 -8.94 5.98 6.03
CA GLN A 242 -9.67 5.88 7.28
C GLN A 242 -8.89 6.58 8.42
N TRP A 243 -9.61 7.23 9.32
CA TRP A 243 -9.04 7.77 10.55
C TRP A 243 -9.42 6.93 11.77
N VAL A 244 -8.43 6.66 12.62
CA VAL A 244 -8.58 5.98 13.90
C VAL A 244 -7.84 6.80 14.95
N LEU A 245 -8.48 7.07 16.09
CA LEU A 245 -7.88 7.71 17.25
C LEU A 245 -7.63 6.67 18.33
N ILE A 246 -6.39 6.52 18.79
CA ILE A 246 -6.05 5.66 19.93
C ILE A 246 -5.75 6.57 21.11
N THR A 247 -6.49 6.42 22.20
CA THR A 247 -6.34 7.27 23.39
C THR A 247 -5.55 6.58 24.49
N GLU A 248 -5.69 5.26 24.61
CA GLU A 248 -5.10 4.45 25.68
C GLU A 248 -4.63 3.11 25.10
N LEU A 249 -3.55 2.56 25.65
CA LEU A 249 -3.02 1.22 25.32
C LEU A 249 -3.19 0.23 26.48
N GLU A 250 -3.13 0.73 27.72
CA GLU A 250 -3.22 -0.05 28.95
C GLU A 250 -4.31 0.55 29.86
N PRO A 251 -5.06 -0.27 30.62
CA PRO A 251 -4.97 -1.73 30.71
C PRO A 251 -5.55 -2.46 29.49
N LYS A 252 -6.32 -1.76 28.64
CA LYS A 252 -6.79 -2.27 27.34
C LYS A 252 -6.70 -1.15 26.30
N PRO A 253 -6.34 -1.47 25.04
CA PRO A 253 -6.35 -0.48 23.98
C PRO A 253 -7.75 0.09 23.73
N THR A 254 -7.87 1.42 23.73
CA THR A 254 -9.10 2.13 23.35
C THR A 254 -8.88 2.82 22.02
N ALA A 255 -9.58 2.34 20.99
CA ALA A 255 -9.52 2.86 19.63
C ALA A 255 -10.90 3.35 19.17
N PHE A 256 -10.95 4.57 18.63
CA PHE A 256 -12.14 5.19 18.06
C PHE A 256 -12.03 5.22 16.54
N TRP A 257 -12.95 4.54 15.86
CA TRP A 257 -13.07 4.58 14.41
C TRP A 257 -13.88 5.80 13.98
N PHE A 258 -13.28 6.71 13.23
CA PHE A 258 -14.03 7.86 12.75
C PHE A 258 -15.05 7.43 11.68
N TYR A 259 -16.31 7.81 11.85
CA TYR A 259 -17.41 7.32 11.03
C TYR A 259 -17.34 7.75 9.55
N ARG A 260 -16.52 8.76 9.23
CA ARG A 260 -16.26 9.20 7.86
C ARG A 260 -14.89 8.75 7.39
N SER A 261 -14.81 8.48 6.10
CA SER A 261 -13.58 8.22 5.35
C SER A 261 -13.66 8.95 4.02
N TYR A 262 -12.56 8.92 3.26
CA TYR A 262 -12.58 9.39 1.89
C TYR A 262 -11.75 8.49 1.00
N LEU A 263 -12.12 8.42 -0.28
CA LEU A 263 -11.43 7.69 -1.32
C LEU A 263 -10.51 8.66 -2.07
N ARG A 264 -9.37 8.16 -2.51
CA ARG A 264 -8.43 8.87 -3.39
C ARG A 264 -8.26 8.09 -4.67
N PHE A 265 -8.62 8.69 -5.78
CA PHE A 265 -8.58 8.03 -7.08
C PHE A 265 -7.24 8.26 -7.78
N CYS A 266 -6.82 7.24 -8.54
CA CYS A 266 -5.85 7.41 -9.61
C CYS A 266 -6.47 8.24 -10.75
N SER A 267 -5.65 9.00 -11.48
CA SER A 267 -6.15 9.84 -12.58
C SER A 267 -6.41 9.06 -13.86
N ARG A 268 -5.67 7.97 -14.09
CA ARG A 268 -5.83 7.08 -15.26
C ARG A 268 -6.64 5.82 -14.93
N LYS A 269 -7.25 5.24 -15.98
CA LYS A 269 -7.89 3.93 -15.89
C LYS A 269 -6.84 2.89 -15.52
N PHE A 270 -7.22 1.94 -14.68
CA PHE A 270 -6.35 0.88 -14.23
C PHE A 270 -6.03 -0.08 -15.39
N ASP A 271 -4.75 -0.26 -15.66
CA ASP A 271 -4.23 -1.27 -16.57
C ASP A 271 -2.92 -1.82 -16.00
N LEU A 272 -2.44 -2.97 -16.48
CA LEU A 272 -1.16 -3.59 -16.04
C LEU A 272 -0.13 -3.71 -17.18
N THR A 273 -0.40 -3.11 -18.33
CA THR A 273 0.48 -3.06 -19.51
C THR A 273 1.59 -2.04 -19.36
N CYS A 274 1.37 -0.95 -18.60
CA CYS A 274 2.38 0.07 -18.33
C CYS A 274 2.67 0.23 -16.83
N LEU A 275 3.48 -0.68 -16.26
CA LEU A 275 3.78 -0.72 -14.83
C LEU A 275 4.50 0.54 -14.29
N HIS A 276 5.19 1.28 -15.15
CA HIS A 276 5.86 2.53 -14.80
C HIS A 276 4.90 3.74 -14.71
N ASP A 277 3.64 3.61 -15.16
CA ASP A 277 2.66 4.68 -15.07
C ASP A 277 2.16 4.88 -13.63
N ARG A 278 2.81 5.82 -12.96
CA ARG A 278 2.49 6.17 -11.57
C ARG A 278 1.07 6.74 -11.42
N PHE A 279 0.50 7.34 -12.47
CA PHE A 279 -0.85 7.91 -12.41
C PHE A 279 -1.93 6.84 -12.46
N THR A 280 -1.63 5.67 -13.03
CA THR A 280 -2.48 4.47 -13.03
C THR A 280 -2.40 3.73 -11.68
N HIS A 281 -1.21 3.67 -11.08
CA HIS A 281 -0.96 2.74 -9.99
C HIS A 281 -0.90 3.33 -8.57
N LEU A 282 -0.64 4.64 -8.42
CA LEU A 282 -0.41 5.29 -7.12
C LEU A 282 -1.44 6.40 -6.82
N SER A 283 -2.44 6.13 -6.01
CA SER A 283 -3.51 7.09 -5.61
C SER A 283 -3.06 8.20 -4.64
N ASN A 284 -1.75 8.33 -4.38
CA ASN A 284 -1.23 9.41 -3.53
C ASN A 284 -1.52 10.78 -4.14
N TYR A 285 -2.15 11.68 -3.38
CA TYR A 285 -2.41 13.07 -3.82
C TYR A 285 -1.13 13.77 -4.34
N SER A 286 0.00 13.58 -3.65
CA SER A 286 1.31 14.11 -4.06
C SER A 286 1.81 13.60 -5.42
N VAL A 287 1.31 12.46 -5.90
CA VAL A 287 1.57 11.97 -7.25
C VAL A 287 0.51 12.53 -8.20
N GLN A 288 -0.76 12.33 -7.86
CA GLN A 288 -1.90 12.64 -8.73
C GLN A 288 -2.07 14.13 -9.02
N GLN A 289 -1.66 15.03 -8.12
CA GLN A 289 -1.71 16.48 -8.34
C GLN A 289 -0.84 16.96 -9.53
N HIS A 290 0.14 16.16 -9.95
CA HIS A 290 1.02 16.47 -11.08
C HIS A 290 0.51 15.89 -12.41
N PHE A 291 -0.65 15.23 -12.41
CA PHE A 291 -1.25 14.72 -13.63
C PHE A 291 -1.73 15.88 -14.50
N ALA A 292 -1.18 16.00 -15.70
CA ALA A 292 -1.63 16.93 -16.72
C ALA A 292 -2.39 16.16 -17.82
N PRO A 293 -3.70 16.38 -18.00
CA PRO A 293 -4.51 15.63 -18.97
C PRO A 293 -4.04 15.78 -20.42
N HIS A 294 -3.41 16.91 -20.77
CA HIS A 294 -3.08 17.26 -22.16
C HIS A 294 -1.83 16.55 -22.75
N GLN A 295 -1.28 15.55 -22.05
CA GLN A 295 -0.22 14.66 -22.56
C GLN A 295 -0.72 13.21 -22.70
N SER A 296 -2.03 13.01 -22.81
CA SER A 296 -2.63 11.72 -23.11
C SER A 296 -2.33 11.31 -24.55
N THR A 297 -1.59 10.21 -24.74
CA THR A 297 -1.32 9.56 -26.03
C THR A 297 -2.63 9.10 -26.70
N GLU A 298 -2.62 8.89 -28.02
CA GLU A 298 -3.79 8.51 -28.85
C GLU A 298 -4.66 7.37 -28.29
N ILE A 299 -4.08 6.49 -27.45
CA ILE A 299 -4.78 5.38 -26.77
C ILE A 299 -5.89 5.88 -25.82
N ASP A 300 -5.70 7.04 -25.20
CA ASP A 300 -6.64 7.63 -24.25
C ASP A 300 -7.91 8.20 -24.92
N GLN A 301 -7.84 8.50 -26.23
CA GLN A 301 -8.94 9.03 -27.04
C GLN A 301 -9.82 7.90 -27.61
N LEU A 302 -9.26 6.73 -27.93
CA LEU A 302 -10.07 5.59 -28.41
C LEU A 302 -11.03 5.04 -27.35
N GLY A 303 -10.77 5.28 -26.06
CA GLY A 303 -11.59 4.80 -24.94
C GLY A 303 -12.73 5.71 -24.50
N SER A 304 -12.91 6.88 -25.13
CA SER A 304 -13.99 7.85 -24.84
C SER A 304 -15.20 7.74 -25.76
N ASP A 305 -15.11 6.99 -26.85
CA ASP A 305 -16.18 6.89 -27.87
C ASP A 305 -17.08 5.66 -27.70
N VAL A 306 -17.03 4.99 -26.54
CA VAL A 306 -17.97 3.89 -26.23
C VAL A 306 -19.29 4.50 -25.73
N PRO A 307 -20.44 4.20 -26.35
CA PRO A 307 -21.74 4.69 -25.88
C PRO A 307 -21.97 4.29 -24.41
N GLY A 308 -22.06 5.28 -23.52
CA GLY A 308 -22.26 5.08 -22.07
C GLY A 308 -21.05 5.40 -21.17
N SER A 309 -19.90 5.81 -21.70
CA SER A 309 -18.78 6.23 -20.85
C SER A 309 -18.99 7.63 -20.25
N ILE A 310 -18.92 7.73 -18.92
CA ILE A 310 -18.90 9.03 -18.20
C ILE A 310 -17.74 9.91 -18.73
N PRO A 311 -18.01 11.15 -19.17
CA PRO A 311 -16.98 12.08 -19.63
C PRO A 311 -15.89 12.31 -18.57
N ARG A 312 -14.62 12.47 -18.99
CA ARG A 312 -13.49 12.67 -18.06
C ARG A 312 -13.69 13.87 -17.12
N ASP A 313 -14.38 14.91 -17.60
CA ASP A 313 -14.67 16.13 -16.83
C ASP A 313 -15.67 15.93 -15.67
N GLN A 314 -16.26 14.73 -15.56
CA GLN A 314 -17.16 14.36 -14.47
C GLN A 314 -16.54 13.36 -13.48
N LEU A 315 -15.24 13.06 -13.63
CA LEU A 315 -14.54 12.10 -12.78
C LEU A 315 -13.87 12.79 -11.59
N ASP A 316 -14.40 12.57 -10.38
CA ASP A 316 -13.84 13.18 -9.17
C ASP A 316 -12.46 12.61 -8.80
N ALA A 317 -11.55 13.44 -8.27
CA ALA A 317 -10.28 12.97 -7.71
C ALA A 317 -10.46 12.28 -6.35
N MET A 318 -11.53 12.60 -5.63
CA MET A 318 -11.81 12.11 -4.27
C MET A 318 -13.31 11.93 -4.07
N TRP A 319 -13.69 10.89 -3.33
CA TRP A 319 -15.05 10.72 -2.82
C TRP A 319 -15.07 10.72 -1.31
N ASN A 320 -16.15 11.22 -0.71
CA ASN A 320 -16.43 10.96 0.70
C ASN A 320 -17.06 9.56 0.87
N SER A 321 -17.15 9.10 2.12
CA SER A 321 -17.72 7.79 2.46
C SER A 321 -19.20 7.61 2.11
N GLU A 322 -19.96 8.71 1.96
CA GLU A 322 -21.39 8.65 1.59
C GLU A 322 -21.54 8.36 0.10
N GLN A 323 -20.82 9.09 -0.77
CA GLN A 323 -20.76 8.83 -2.22
C GLN A 323 -20.34 7.39 -2.53
N PHE A 324 -19.34 6.87 -1.79
CA PHE A 324 -18.91 5.49 -1.96
C PHE A 324 -20.01 4.48 -1.57
N ARG A 325 -20.70 4.70 -0.45
CA ARG A 325 -21.79 3.82 0.00
C ARG A 325 -22.95 3.82 -0.99
N GLU A 326 -23.29 4.97 -1.56
CA GLU A 326 -24.34 5.10 -2.57
C GLU A 326 -23.98 4.35 -3.86
N SER A 327 -22.71 4.38 -4.29
CA SER A 327 -22.25 3.65 -5.48
C SER A 327 -22.21 2.12 -5.31
N LEU A 328 -22.26 1.61 -4.08
CA LEU A 328 -22.27 0.17 -3.80
C LEU A 328 -23.69 -0.42 -3.62
N ARG A 329 -24.72 0.44 -3.60
CA ARG A 329 -26.13 0.02 -3.58
C ARG A 329 -26.60 -0.23 -5.00
#